data_AF-A0A820IDF4-F1
#
_entry.id   AF-A0A820IDF4-F1
#
_cell.length_a   1.000
_cell.length_b   1.000
_cell.length_c   1.000
_cell.angle_alpha   90.00
_cell.angle_beta   90.00
_cell.angle_gamma   90.00
#
_symmetry.space_group_name_H-M   'P 1'
#
loop_
_entity.id
_entity.type
_entity.pdbx_description
1 polymer ?
#
loop_
_entity_poly.entity_id
_entity_poly.type
_entity_poly.pdbx_seq_one_letter_code
_entity_poly.pdbx_strand_id
1 'polypeptide(L)' 'NFGTLAFCRRWLDRLGESKYLLALKGLVDAGIIDPCPPLCDIKGSYTAQFEHTIILRPTCKEVVSRGEDY' A
#
# COMPACT_ATOMS: atom_id res chain seq x y z
N ASN A 1 15.62 -2.06 4.13
CA ASN A 1 14.36 -1.80 4.85
C ASN A 1 13.13 -2.41 4.18
N PHE A 2 12.86 -2.24 2.87
CA PHE A 2 11.53 -2.61 2.31
C PHE A 2 11.51 -3.65 1.18
N GLY A 3 12.63 -3.87 0.46
CA GLY A 3 12.65 -4.82 -0.66
C GLY A 3 11.59 -4.47 -1.71
N THR A 4 10.68 -5.40 -2.00
CA THR A 4 9.54 -5.21 -2.92
C THR A 4 8.23 -4.86 -2.23
N LEU A 5 8.21 -4.73 -0.90
CA LEU A 5 7.01 -4.30 -0.16
C LEU A 5 6.83 -2.79 -0.27
N ALA A 6 5.57 -2.35 -0.33
CA ALA A 6 5.22 -0.93 -0.32
C ALA A 6 5.73 -0.25 0.97
N PHE A 7 6.08 1.02 0.87
CA PHE A 7 6.46 1.87 2.00
C PHE A 7 5.84 3.26 1.87
N CYS A 8 5.94 4.06 2.93
CA CYS A 8 5.48 5.44 2.90
C CYS A 8 6.54 6.39 3.47
N ARG A 9 6.44 7.69 3.17
CA ARG A 9 7.39 8.73 3.64
C ARG A 9 7.58 8.70 5.15
N ARG A 10 6.49 8.49 5.91
CA ARG A 10 6.54 8.38 7.39
C ARG A 10 7.47 7.26 7.87
N TRP A 11 7.65 6.19 7.10
CA TRP A 11 8.56 5.11 7.48
C TRP A 11 10.02 5.48 7.23
N LEU A 12 10.31 6.28 6.21
CA LEU A 12 11.63 6.87 6.01
C LEU A 12 11.96 7.85 7.15
N ASP A 13 11.01 8.68 7.55
CA ASP A 13 11.18 9.60 8.70
C ASP A 13 11.53 8.83 9.98
N ARG A 14 10.85 7.72 10.25
CA ARG A 14 11.11 6.87 11.43
C ARG A 14 12.48 6.17 11.38
N LEU A 15 13.03 5.97 10.19
CA LEU A 15 14.39 5.45 10.00
C LEU A 15 15.45 6.55 10.18
N GLY A 16 15.05 7.80 10.41
CA GLY A 16 15.95 8.94 10.55
C GLY A 16 16.36 9.56 9.22
N GLU A 17 15.78 9.13 8.10
CA GLU A 17 16.04 9.74 6.81
C GLU A 17 15.49 11.17 6.78
N SER A 18 16.26 12.10 6.22
CA SER A 18 15.87 13.51 6.12
C SER A 18 16.21 14.07 4.74
N LYS A 19 15.53 15.16 4.34
CA LYS A 19 15.75 15.85 3.05
C LYS A 19 15.70 14.93 1.82
N TYR A 20 15.02 13.79 1.92
CA TYR A 20 15.04 12.74 0.90
C TYR A 20 14.05 12.95 -0.25
N LEU A 21 13.19 13.98 -0.21
CA LEU A 21 12.11 14.14 -1.19
C LEU A 21 12.62 14.26 -2.65
N LEU A 22 13.76 14.94 -2.85
CA LEU A 22 14.35 15.07 -4.18
C LEU A 22 14.94 13.75 -4.67
N ALA A 23 15.65 13.02 -3.79
CA ALA A 23 16.18 11.70 -4.10
C ALA A 23 15.05 10.71 -4.41
N LEU A 24 13.97 10.73 -3.62
CA LEU A 24 12.79 9.90 -3.84
C LEU A 24 12.13 10.19 -5.19
N LYS A 25 12.03 11.46 -5.59
CA LYS A 25 11.56 11.83 -6.93
C LYS A 25 12.50 11.29 -8.02
N GLY A 26 13.81 11.40 -7.84
CA GLY A 26 14.79 10.86 -8.78
C GLY A 26 14.65 9.34 -9.00
N LEU A 27 14.34 8.58 -7.95
CA LEU A 27 14.08 7.14 -8.06
C LEU A 27 12.78 6.83 -8.82
N VAL A 28 11.74 7.64 -8.64
CA VAL A 28 10.48 7.55 -9.41
C VAL A 28 10.73 7.86 -10.88
N ASP A 29 11.42 8.98 -11.18
CA ASP A 29 11.71 9.42 -12.54
C ASP A 29 12.59 8.41 -13.30
N ALA A 30 13.44 7.67 -12.57
CA ALA A 30 14.26 6.59 -13.11
C ALA A 30 13.52 5.24 -13.26
N GLY A 31 12.25 5.13 -12.84
CA GLY A 31 11.47 3.90 -12.91
C GLY A 31 11.93 2.79 -11.95
N ILE A 32 12.68 3.14 -10.91
CA ILE A 32 13.16 2.17 -9.89
C ILE A 32 12.07 1.89 -8.86
N ILE A 33 11.22 2.87 -8.58
CA ILE A 33 10.07 2.75 -7.69
C ILE A 33 8.84 3.40 -8.33
N ASP A 34 7.67 2.84 -8.04
CA ASP A 34 6.40 3.36 -8.55
C ASP A 34 5.67 4.18 -7.47
N PRO A 35 5.18 5.40 -7.79
CA PRO A 35 4.34 6.15 -6.88
C PRO A 35 2.90 5.60 -6.89
N CYS A 36 2.33 5.40 -5.70
CA CYS A 36 0.91 5.06 -5.53
C CYS A 36 0.18 6.26 -4.89
N PRO A 37 -0.34 7.22 -5.68
CA PRO A 37 -1.06 8.37 -5.16
C PRO A 37 -2.45 7.97 -4.62
N PRO A 38 -3.11 8.83 -3.83
CA PRO A 38 -4.49 8.61 -3.43
C PRO A 38 -5.41 8.44 -4.65
N LEU A 39 -6.26 7.42 -4.62
CA LEU A 39 -7.31 7.19 -5.61
C LEU A 39 -8.62 7.77 -5.09
N CYS A 40 -9.17 8.77 -5.78
CA CYS A 40 -10.35 9.50 -5.33
C CYS A 40 -11.42 9.50 -6.43
N ASP A 41 -12.67 9.33 -6.03
CA ASP A 41 -13.84 9.52 -6.89
C ASP A 41 -14.20 11.02 -7.01
N ILE A 42 -15.25 11.36 -7.77
CA ILE A 42 -15.68 12.73 -8.03
C ILE A 42 -16.02 13.48 -6.73
N LYS A 43 -15.78 14.79 -6.75
CA LYS A 43 -16.04 15.65 -5.60
C LYS A 43 -17.51 15.54 -5.15
N GLY A 44 -17.70 15.22 -3.88
CA GLY A 44 -19.02 15.10 -3.25
C GLY A 44 -19.61 13.69 -3.28
N SER A 45 -18.93 12.71 -3.90
CA SER A 45 -19.33 11.30 -3.78
C SER A 45 -18.85 10.69 -2.45
N TYR A 46 -19.39 9.51 -2.14
CA TYR A 46 -19.08 8.75 -0.94
C TYR A 46 -18.68 7.32 -1.34
N THR A 47 -17.57 6.83 -0.80
CA THR A 47 -17.01 5.50 -1.09
C THR A 47 -16.91 4.65 0.19
N ALA A 48 -17.22 3.36 0.09
CA ALA A 48 -17.02 2.37 1.15
C ALA A 48 -16.25 1.16 0.60
N GLN A 49 -15.50 0.46 1.46
CA GLN A 49 -14.69 -0.70 1.09
C GLN A 49 -14.77 -1.78 2.19
N PHE A 50 -14.84 -3.04 1.78
CA PHE A 50 -14.55 -4.23 2.60
C PHE A 50 -13.52 -5.09 1.86
N GLU A 51 -12.64 -5.77 2.59
CA GLU A 51 -11.59 -6.60 2.00
C GLU A 51 -11.32 -7.84 2.85
N HIS A 52 -11.19 -9.00 2.21
CA HIS A 52 -10.63 -10.21 2.81
C HIS A 52 -9.52 -10.79 1.95
N THR A 53 -8.53 -11.38 2.62
CA THR A 53 -7.57 -12.27 1.96
C THR A 53 -8.14 -13.68 1.96
N ILE A 54 -8.09 -14.34 0.80
CA ILE A 54 -8.51 -15.74 0.64
C ILE A 54 -7.34 -16.60 0.22
N ILE A 55 -7.31 -17.84 0.68
CA ILE A 55 -6.36 -18.87 0.27
C ILE A 55 -7.13 -19.96 -0.47
N LEU A 56 -6.79 -20.17 -1.74
CA LEU A 56 -7.29 -21.30 -2.52
C LEU A 56 -6.40 -22.51 -2.24
N ARG A 57 -6.79 -23.31 -1.24
CA ARG A 57 -6.09 -24.55 -0.89
C ARG A 57 -6.50 -25.68 -1.82
N PRO A 58 -5.70 -26.76 -1.90
CA PRO A 58 -6.07 -27.94 -2.66
C PRO A 58 -7.44 -28.53 -2.27
N THR A 59 -7.83 -28.41 -1.00
CA THR A 59 -9.04 -29.06 -0.45
C THR A 59 -10.20 -28.10 -0.17
N CYS A 60 -9.97 -26.79 -0.17
CA CYS A 60 -11.00 -25.80 0.12
C CYS A 60 -10.61 -24.39 -0.31
N LYS A 61 -11.60 -23.52 -0.36
CA LYS A 61 -11.40 -22.07 -0.37
C LYS A 61 -11.52 -21.58 1.08
N GLU A 62 -10.44 -21.00 1.60
CA GLU A 62 -10.40 -20.45 2.96
C GLU A 62 -10.42 -18.93 2.92
N VAL A 63 -11.27 -18.31 3.73
CA VAL A 63 -11.24 -16.86 3.98
C VAL A 63 -10.38 -16.63 5.22
N VAL A 64 -9.06 -16.53 5.03
CA VAL A 64 -8.09 -16.56 6.15
C VAL A 64 -8.20 -15.34 7.07
N SER A 65 -8.73 -14.21 6.58
CA SER A 65 -8.92 -13.00 7.38
C SER A 65 -10.35 -12.82 7.93
N ARG A 66 -11.19 -13.87 7.95
CA ARG A 66 -12.55 -13.81 8.50
C ARG A 66 -12.53 -13.65 10.04
N GLY A 67 -13.28 -12.68 10.57
CA GLY A 67 -13.54 -12.49 12.00
C GLY A 67 -15.04 -12.54 12.34
N GLU A 68 -15.40 -12.21 13.58
CA GLU A 68 -16.81 -12.04 13.99
C GLU A 68 -17.38 -10.66 13.60
N ASP A 69 -16.51 -9.74 13.20
CA ASP A 69 -16.80 -8.35 12.89
C ASP A 69 -17.21 -8.11 11.44
N TYR A 70 -16.59 -8.79 10.46
CA TYR A 70 -16.96 -8.71 9.03
C TYR A 70 -16.31 -9.78 8.15
#